data_AF-A0A3L8D8D6-F1
#
_entry.id   AF-A0A3L8D8D6-F1
#
_cell.length_a   1.000
_cell.length_b   1.000
_cell.length_c   1.000
_cell.angle_alpha   90.00
_cell.angle_beta   90.00
_cell.angle_gamma   90.00
#
_symmetry.space_group_name_H-M   'P 1'
#
loop_
_entity.id
_entity.type
_entity.pdbx_description
1 polymer ?
#
loop_
_entity_poly.entity_id
_entity_poly.type
_entity_poly.pdbx_seq_one_letter_code
_entity_poly.pdbx_strand_id
1 'polypeptide(L)'
;MTDYTKEERIEMLLIYGESGRSSTEAQRMYGQRYPEKRLPSRAAFDRLIKTFRETGSVCSRKKMRPRLQTNEPVEVTVLAAVANNPHISSRQIQRNTEYCLPMTQLSLTMHK
;
A
#
# COMPACT_ATOMS: atom_id res chain seq x y z
N MET A 1 -4.71 4.55 -12.23
CA MET A 1 -4.37 3.27 -12.88
C MET A 1 -5.44 2.29 -12.43
N THR A 2 -6.23 1.74 -13.34
CA THR A 2 -7.44 0.97 -12.99
C THR A 2 -7.06 -0.26 -12.19
N ASP A 3 -7.69 -0.41 -11.03
CA ASP A 3 -7.50 -1.58 -10.18
C ASP A 3 -8.39 -2.71 -10.70
N TYR A 4 -7.76 -3.69 -11.35
CA TYR A 4 -8.38 -5.00 -11.63
C TYR A 4 -8.64 -5.71 -10.31
N THR A 5 -9.77 -6.43 -10.24
CA THR A 5 -10.08 -7.26 -9.07
C THR A 5 -9.06 -8.40 -8.93
N LYS A 6 -9.03 -9.05 -7.77
CA LYS A 6 -8.14 -10.19 -7.55
C LYS A 6 -8.44 -11.30 -8.56
N GLU A 7 -9.72 -11.56 -8.81
CA GLU A 7 -10.23 -12.56 -9.74
C GLU A 7 -9.80 -12.23 -11.17
N GLU A 8 -9.98 -10.99 -11.62
CA GLU A 8 -9.53 -10.56 -12.95
C GLU A 8 -8.01 -10.74 -13.14
N ARG A 9 -7.22 -10.49 -12.10
CA ARG A 9 -5.77 -10.69 -12.15
C ARG A 9 -5.38 -12.15 -12.20
N ILE A 10 -6.11 -13.03 -11.51
CA ILE A 10 -5.90 -14.48 -11.61
C ILE A 10 -6.15 -14.92 -13.06
N GLU A 11 -7.27 -14.51 -13.65
CA GLU A 11 -7.59 -14.81 -15.05
C GLU A 11 -6.53 -14.27 -16.02
N MET A 12 -6.07 -13.03 -15.81
CA MET A 12 -4.97 -12.47 -16.59
C MET A 12 -3.70 -13.33 -16.51
N LEU A 13 -3.36 -13.86 -15.33
CA LEU A 13 -2.17 -14.69 -15.13
C LEU A 13 -2.31 -16.06 -15.81
N LEU A 14 -3.50 -16.68 -15.73
CA LEU A 14 -3.81 -17.95 -16.38
C LEU A 14 -3.72 -17.82 -17.90
N ILE A 15 -4.38 -16.81 -18.47
CA ILE A 15 -4.35 -16.50 -19.90
C ILE A 15 -2.92 -16.21 -20.37
N TYR A 16 -2.12 -15.51 -19.56
CA TYR A 16 -0.71 -15.30 -19.88
C TYR A 16 0.07 -16.62 -19.96
N GLY A 17 -0.18 -17.57 -19.07
CA GLY A 17 0.37 -18.92 -19.15
C GLY A 17 -0.04 -19.65 -20.44
N GLU A 18 -1.32 -19.63 -20.77
CA GLU A 18 -1.88 -20.23 -21.99
C GLU A 18 -1.30 -19.61 -23.27
N SER A 19 -1.00 -18.30 -23.23
CA SER A 19 -0.49 -17.53 -24.38
C SER A 19 0.97 -17.80 -24.76
N GLY A 20 1.60 -18.82 -24.17
CA GLY A 20 3.03 -19.05 -24.31
C GLY A 20 3.87 -17.94 -23.67
N ARG A 21 3.34 -17.29 -22.62
CA ARG A 21 3.99 -16.17 -21.91
C ARG A 21 4.19 -14.91 -22.79
N SER A 22 3.25 -14.66 -23.71
CA SER A 22 3.23 -13.45 -24.56
C SER A 22 2.12 -12.49 -24.11
N SER A 23 2.50 -11.31 -23.61
CA SER A 23 1.51 -10.30 -23.15
C SER A 23 0.62 -9.77 -24.29
N THR A 24 1.10 -9.82 -25.53
CA THR A 24 0.32 -9.44 -26.73
C THR A 24 -0.77 -10.47 -27.01
N GLU A 25 -0.41 -11.76 -27.03
CA GLU A 25 -1.39 -12.82 -27.24
C GLU A 25 -2.34 -12.95 -26.05
N ALA A 26 -1.84 -12.79 -24.83
CA ALA A 26 -2.67 -12.78 -23.63
C ALA A 26 -3.74 -11.69 -23.68
N GLN A 27 -3.38 -10.47 -24.12
CA GLN A 27 -4.34 -9.39 -24.32
C GLN A 27 -5.41 -9.79 -25.35
N ARG A 28 -5.00 -10.33 -26.50
CA ARG A 28 -5.92 -10.75 -27.56
C ARG A 28 -6.90 -11.83 -27.05
N MET A 29 -6.38 -12.86 -26.38
CA MET A 29 -7.20 -13.94 -25.83
C MET A 29 -8.13 -13.45 -24.72
N TYR A 30 -7.69 -12.52 -23.87
CA TYR A 30 -8.53 -11.93 -22.84
C TYR A 30 -9.74 -11.19 -23.44
N GLY A 31 -9.51 -10.39 -24.48
CA GLY A 31 -10.59 -9.68 -25.19
C GLY A 31 -11.57 -10.62 -25.89
N GLN A 32 -11.10 -11.75 -26.41
CA GLN A 32 -11.95 -12.78 -27.01
C GLN A 32 -12.77 -13.54 -25.95
N ARG A 33 -12.17 -13.87 -24.80
CA ARG A 33 -12.82 -14.63 -23.73
C ARG A 33 -13.81 -13.77 -22.93
N TYR A 34 -13.56 -12.47 -22.80
CA TYR A 34 -14.38 -11.54 -22.03
C TYR A 34 -14.70 -10.25 -22.81
N PRO A 35 -15.55 -10.32 -23.85
CA PRO A 35 -15.87 -9.16 -24.70
C PRO A 35 -16.57 -8.04 -23.92
N GLU A 36 -17.37 -8.39 -22.91
CA GLU A 36 -18.09 -7.44 -22.06
C GLU A 36 -17.19 -6.75 -21.00
N LYS A 37 -15.98 -7.27 -20.79
CA LYS A 37 -15.05 -6.73 -19.78
C LYS A 37 -14.10 -5.73 -20.41
N ARG A 38 -13.61 -4.81 -19.56
CA ARG A 38 -12.51 -3.91 -19.93
C ARG A 38 -11.29 -4.73 -20.34
N LEU A 39 -10.80 -4.49 -21.56
CA LEU A 39 -9.58 -5.10 -22.08
C LEU A 39 -8.33 -4.62 -21.29
N PRO A 40 -7.54 -5.52 -20.68
CA PRO A 40 -6.27 -5.17 -20.09
C PRO A 40 -5.24 -4.75 -21.14
N SER A 41 -4.40 -3.78 -20.81
CA SER A 41 -3.27 -3.42 -21.68
C SER A 41 -2.12 -4.42 -21.53
N ARG A 42 -1.26 -4.52 -22.55
CA ARG A 42 -0.03 -5.35 -22.48
C ARG A 42 0.81 -5.02 -21.24
N ALA A 43 0.98 -3.72 -20.98
CA ALA A 43 1.69 -3.24 -19.80
C ALA A 43 1.03 -3.64 -18.46
N ALA A 44 -0.30 -3.88 -18.44
CA ALA A 44 -0.98 -4.39 -17.25
C ALA A 44 -0.61 -5.85 -16.99
N PHE A 45 -0.53 -6.69 -18.04
CA PHE A 45 0.01 -8.05 -17.93
C PHE A 45 1.46 -8.01 -17.44
N ASP A 46 2.33 -7.26 -18.10
CA ASP A 46 3.76 -7.20 -17.76
C ASP A 46 4.00 -6.82 -16.29
N ARG A 47 3.29 -5.79 -15.81
CA ARG A 47 3.36 -5.35 -14.40
C ARG A 47 2.84 -6.40 -13.44
N LEU A 48 1.74 -7.07 -13.77
CA LEU A 48 1.18 -8.14 -12.95
C LEU A 48 2.17 -9.29 -12.82
N ILE A 49 2.74 -9.76 -13.93
CA ILE A 49 3.71 -10.87 -13.97
C ILE A 49 4.97 -10.49 -13.20
N LYS A 50 5.49 -9.28 -13.40
CA LYS A 50 6.64 -8.77 -12.65
C LYS A 50 6.37 -8.79 -11.15
N THR A 51 5.23 -8.22 -10.72
CA THR A 51 4.84 -8.17 -9.31
C THR A 51 4.66 -9.58 -8.74
N PHE A 52 4.06 -10.49 -9.50
CA PHE A 52 3.84 -11.87 -9.09
C PHE A 52 5.17 -12.62 -8.93
N ARG A 53 6.13 -12.45 -9.84
CA ARG A 53 7.47 -13.04 -9.71
C ARG A 53 8.25 -12.49 -8.52
N GLU A 54 8.12 -11.20 -8.24
CA GLU A 54 8.83 -10.54 -7.14
C GLU A 54 8.23 -10.85 -5.76
N THR A 55 6.91 -11.03 -5.67
CA THR A 55 6.20 -11.08 -4.37
C THR A 55 5.37 -12.34 -4.14
N GLY A 56 5.15 -13.16 -5.17
CA GLY A 56 4.21 -14.30 -5.13
C GLY A 56 2.74 -13.88 -5.05
N SER A 57 2.43 -12.58 -5.06
CA SER A 57 1.08 -12.06 -4.86
C SER A 57 0.46 -11.53 -6.14
N VAL A 58 -0.83 -11.85 -6.34
CA VAL A 58 -1.68 -11.24 -7.38
C VAL A 58 -2.34 -9.95 -6.91
N CYS A 59 -2.37 -9.70 -5.60
CA CYS A 59 -2.98 -8.50 -5.04
C CYS A 59 -2.16 -7.25 -5.36
N SER A 60 -2.82 -6.10 -5.50
CA SER A 60 -2.08 -4.84 -5.62
C SER A 60 -1.34 -4.59 -4.32
N ARG A 61 -0.09 -4.13 -4.43
CA ARG A 61 0.60 -3.56 -3.28
C ARG A 61 -0.26 -2.41 -2.77
N LYS A 62 -0.79 -2.56 -1.55
CA LYS A 62 -1.44 -1.44 -0.86
C LYS A 62 -0.41 -0.33 -0.76
N LYS A 63 -0.74 0.85 -1.28
CA LYS A 63 0.07 2.05 -1.07
C LYS A 63 0.01 2.38 0.42
N MET A 64 0.94 1.84 1.20
CA MET A 64 1.13 2.35 2.56
C MET A 64 1.67 3.77 2.42
N ARG A 65 0.98 4.73 3.04
CA ARG A 65 1.60 6.03 3.30
C ARG A 65 2.84 5.74 4.15
N PRO A 66 3.99 6.38 3.87
CA PRO A 66 5.11 6.35 4.79
C PRO A 66 4.57 6.69 6.17
N ARG A 67 4.73 5.78 7.13
CA ARG A 67 4.50 6.15 8.52
C ARG A 67 5.48 7.30 8.77
N LEU A 68 5.00 8.43 9.30
CA LEU A 68 5.92 9.46 9.79
C LEU A 68 6.86 8.73 10.74
N GLN A 69 8.15 8.76 10.43
CA GLN A 69 9.14 8.10 11.25
C GLN A 69 9.09 8.77 12.61
N THR A 70 8.48 8.12 13.59
CA THR A 70 8.63 8.54 14.98
C THR A 70 10.09 8.28 15.31
N ASN A 71 10.87 9.34 15.49
CA ASN A 71 12.20 9.20 16.05
C ASN A 71 12.03 8.69 17.49
N GLU A 72 12.70 7.59 17.88
CA GLU A 72 12.69 7.09 19.26
C GLU A 72 12.79 8.17 20.35
N PRO A 73 13.66 9.22 20.24
CA PRO A 73 13.72 10.28 21.25
C PRO A 73 12.40 11.07 21.40
N VAL A 74 11.62 11.21 20.33
CA VAL A 74 10.33 11.90 20.35
C VAL A 74 9.33 11.09 21.15
N GLU A 75 9.29 9.78 20.90
CA GLU A 75 8.37 8.85 21.54
C GLU A 75 8.59 8.83 23.05
N VAL A 76 9.84 8.67 23.49
CA VAL A 76 10.23 8.68 24.91
C VAL A 76 9.82 9.99 25.58
N THR A 77 10.05 11.12 24.93
CA THR A 77 9.72 12.44 25.49
C THR A 77 8.21 12.66 25.59
N VAL A 78 7.46 12.26 24.57
CA VAL A 78 5.98 12.33 24.57
C VAL A 78 5.41 11.41 25.66
N LEU A 79 5.91 10.19 25.78
CA LEU A 79 5.48 9.24 26.82
C LEU A 79 5.81 9.74 28.23
N ALA A 80 7.00 10.31 28.45
CA ALA A 80 7.36 10.90 29.73
C ALA A 80 6.44 12.08 30.10
N ALA A 81 6.10 12.94 29.13
CA ALA A 81 5.19 14.06 29.36
C ALA A 81 3.77 13.61 29.74
N VAL A 82 3.26 12.55 29.11
CA VAL A 82 1.94 11.96 29.42
C VAL A 82 1.97 11.22 30.76
N ALA A 83 3.03 10.49 31.07
CA ALA A 83 3.19 9.82 32.36
C ALA A 83 3.20 10.82 33.52
N ASN A 84 3.85 11.98 33.33
CA ASN A 84 3.89 13.05 34.31
C ASN A 84 2.55 13.80 34.45
N ASN A 85 1.80 13.97 33.36
CA ASN A 85 0.48 14.59 33.37
C ASN A 85 -0.44 13.93 32.34
N PRO A 86 -1.32 12.99 32.74
CA PRO A 86 -2.23 12.29 31.84
C PRO A 86 -3.21 13.19 31.09
N HIS A 87 -3.46 14.40 31.59
CA HIS A 87 -4.37 15.37 30.99
C HIS A 87 -3.67 16.41 30.10
N ILE A 88 -2.35 16.28 29.89
CA ILE A 88 -1.60 17.21 29.05
C ILE A 88 -2.09 17.15 27.60
N SER A 89 -2.34 18.32 27.01
CA SER A 89 -2.74 18.38 25.60
C SER A 89 -1.54 18.15 24.67
N SER A 90 -1.78 17.54 23.53
CA SER A 90 -0.75 17.34 22.50
C SER A 90 -0.12 18.65 22.00
N ARG A 91 -0.89 19.75 21.98
CA ARG A 91 -0.37 21.10 21.70
C ARG A 91 0.62 21.58 22.74
N GLN A 92 0.40 21.24 24.00
CA GLN A 92 1.32 21.59 25.07
C GLN A 92 2.60 20.75 25.00
N ILE A 93 2.49 19.45 24.70
CA ILE A 93 3.66 18.58 24.49
C ILE A 93 4.51 19.11 23.33
N GLN A 94 3.87 19.48 22.21
CA GLN A 94 4.56 20.05 21.06
C GLN A 94 5.38 21.30 21.41
N ARG A 95 4.78 22.24 22.16
CA ARG A 95 5.46 23.45 22.62
C ARG A 95 6.66 23.15 23.51
N ASN A 96 6.58 22.09 24.30
CA ASN A 96 7.63 21.69 25.23
C ASN A 96 8.76 20.89 24.57
N THR A 97 8.56 20.36 23.36
CA THR A 97 9.48 19.38 22.74
C THR A 97 10.02 19.80 21.36
N GLU A 98 9.60 20.97 20.85
CA GLU A 98 9.96 21.50 19.52
C GLU A 98 9.64 20.57 18.32
N TYR A 99 8.98 19.44 18.57
CA TYR A 99 8.57 18.50 17.54
C TYR A 99 7.27 18.94 16.85
N CYS A 100 7.04 18.46 15.64
CA CYS A 100 5.82 18.79 14.91
C CYS A 100 4.60 18.02 15.47
N LEU A 101 3.42 18.68 15.55
CA LEU A 101 2.16 18.08 16.07
C LEU A 101 1.80 16.71 15.52
N PRO A 102 1.93 16.43 14.21
CA PRO A 102 1.62 15.13 13.64
C PRO A 102 2.48 14.02 14.26
N MET A 103 3.73 14.32 14.63
CA MET A 103 4.65 13.35 15.24
C MET A 103 4.30 13.06 16.71
N THR A 104 3.92 14.10 17.47
CA THR A 104 3.43 13.93 18.85
C THR A 104 2.11 13.15 18.90
N GLN A 105 1.19 13.45 17.97
CA GLN A 105 -0.11 12.77 17.91
C GLN A 105 0.03 11.31 17.47
N LEU A 106 0.92 11.01 16.52
CA LEU A 106 1.19 9.64 16.11
C LEU A 106 1.70 8.80 17.29
N SER A 107 2.64 9.33 18.06
CA SER A 107 3.19 8.66 19.26
C SER A 107 2.10 8.36 20.29
N LEU A 108 1.20 9.33 20.55
CA LEU A 108 0.04 9.16 21.43
C LEU A 108 -0.94 8.10 20.93
N THR A 109 -1.16 8.01 19.62
CA THR A 109 -2.10 7.04 19.03
C THR A 109 -1.56 5.62 18.97
N MET A 110 -0.24 5.44 18.93
CA MET A 110 0.39 4.12 18.87
C MET A 110 0.45 3.44 20.25
N HIS A 111 0.34 4.21 21.35
CA HIS A 111 0.53 3.75 22.74
C HIS A 111 -0.74 3.87 23.60
N LYS A 112 -1.91 3.96 22.98
CA LYS A 112 -3.22 3.78 23.62
C LYS A 112 -3.67 2.34 23.47
#